data_AF-A0A1U9NR12-F1
#
_entry.id   AF-A0A1U9NR12-F1
#
_cell.length_a   1.000
_cell.length_b   1.000
_cell.length_c   1.000
_cell.angle_alpha   90.00
_cell.angle_beta   90.00
_cell.angle_gamma   90.00
#
_symmetry.space_group_name_H-M   'P 1'
#
loop_
_entity.id
_entity.type
_entity.pdbx_description
1 polymer ?
#
loop_
_entity_poly.entity_id
_entity_poly.type
_entity_poly.pdbx_seq_one_letter_code
_entity_poly.pdbx_strand_id
1 'polypeptide(L)'
;MELESIFKLGYGRLDYTAGGDGATSGQVVQVAGKAGVVTRDLDDSEAGYADVEGIFQIRAAAVVGNAGDNAWWDEDGDPYGDSDNAGKGALTTIASDGDFWVGTLVEDLAATDGEVKVALNVETPGLPAWTGKTHETKDDDYTVDAQDNGKVLHIATDAKTFTLPATSAGFEITFVNDGADAVVELTVSPNANDKITGVDLAGADNKDIVNTKATAEHGDFITLVGNGGDGWYIKAIRGTWALET
;
A
#
# COMPACT_ATOMS: atom_id res chain seq x y z
N MET A 1 9.45 -4.96 -43.42
CA MET A 1 9.25 -4.48 -42.03
C MET A 1 7.98 -5.15 -41.59
N GLU A 2 8.12 -6.37 -41.09
CA GLU A 2 6.96 -7.16 -40.68
C GLU A 2 6.39 -6.52 -39.42
N LEU A 3 5.11 -6.20 -39.46
CA LEU A 3 4.35 -5.79 -38.29
C LEU A 3 4.26 -7.02 -37.38
N GLU A 4 5.17 -7.13 -36.42
CA GLU A 4 5.00 -8.04 -35.28
C GLU A 4 3.69 -7.63 -34.59
N SER A 5 2.76 -8.58 -34.56
CA SER A 5 1.42 -8.39 -34.03
C SER A 5 1.48 -8.00 -32.56
N ILE A 6 1.34 -6.69 -32.28
CA ILE A 6 1.06 -6.18 -30.94
C ILE A 6 -0.36 -6.63 -30.59
N PHE A 7 -0.50 -7.80 -29.99
CA PHE A 7 -1.77 -8.27 -29.46
C PHE A 7 -2.02 -7.63 -28.10
N LYS A 8 -2.31 -6.32 -28.09
CA LYS A 8 -2.99 -5.70 -26.95
C LYS A 8 -4.46 -6.15 -26.98
N LEU A 9 -4.90 -6.95 -26.00
CA LEU A 9 -6.23 -6.85 -25.36
C LEU A 9 -6.54 -8.05 -24.42
N GLY A 10 -6.71 -7.74 -23.14
CA GLY A 10 -7.41 -8.55 -22.15
C GLY A 10 -7.40 -7.84 -20.79
N TYR A 11 -8.56 -7.36 -20.33
CA TYR A 11 -8.74 -6.80 -18.99
C TYR A 11 -8.26 -7.84 -17.95
N GLY A 12 -7.08 -7.62 -17.35
CA GLY A 12 -6.50 -8.50 -16.34
C GLY A 12 -5.33 -9.39 -16.74
N ARG A 13 -4.72 -9.27 -17.94
CA ARG A 13 -3.50 -10.03 -18.32
C ARG A 13 -2.44 -9.14 -18.96
N LEU A 14 -1.16 -9.36 -18.63
CA LEU A 14 -0.02 -8.67 -19.24
C LEU A 14 0.99 -9.67 -19.81
N ASP A 15 1.65 -9.27 -20.90
CA ASP A 15 2.74 -10.03 -21.51
C ASP A 15 3.89 -10.21 -20.49
N TYR A 16 4.38 -11.44 -20.38
CA TYR A 16 5.46 -11.80 -19.47
C TYR A 16 6.42 -12.75 -20.17
N THR A 17 7.72 -12.55 -20.00
CA THR A 17 8.75 -13.47 -20.50
C THR A 17 9.53 -13.96 -19.30
N ALA A 18 9.61 -15.29 -19.14
CA ALA A 18 10.28 -15.87 -17.98
C ALA A 18 11.79 -15.60 -18.02
N GLY A 19 12.38 -15.41 -16.83
CA GLY A 19 13.82 -15.25 -16.66
C GLY A 19 14.58 -16.58 -16.72
N GLY A 20 15.86 -16.54 -16.35
CA GLY A 20 16.83 -17.62 -16.53
C GLY A 20 16.49 -18.99 -15.90
N ASP A 21 15.51 -19.03 -15.00
CA ASP A 21 15.06 -20.27 -14.33
C ASP A 21 13.65 -20.71 -14.78
N GLY A 22 13.08 -20.06 -15.80
CA GLY A 22 11.69 -20.25 -16.19
C GLY A 22 10.73 -19.63 -15.16
N ALA A 23 9.44 -19.95 -15.30
CA ALA A 23 8.43 -19.61 -14.30
C ALA A 23 7.40 -20.73 -14.19
N THR A 24 7.01 -21.09 -12.97
CA THR A 24 6.01 -22.15 -12.76
C THR A 24 4.60 -21.59 -12.67
N SER A 25 3.62 -22.41 -13.00
CA SER A 25 2.21 -22.09 -12.78
C SER A 25 1.96 -21.78 -11.30
N GLY A 26 1.29 -20.66 -11.03
CA GLY A 26 1.03 -20.14 -9.69
C GLY A 26 2.12 -19.22 -9.15
N GLN A 27 3.26 -19.08 -9.83
CA GLN A 27 4.30 -18.16 -9.40
C GLN A 27 3.83 -16.70 -9.48
N VAL A 28 4.05 -15.96 -8.40
CA VAL A 28 3.84 -14.51 -8.34
C VAL A 28 5.08 -13.83 -8.92
N VAL A 29 4.85 -12.87 -9.80
CA VAL A 29 5.89 -12.13 -10.53
C VAL A 29 5.52 -10.65 -10.59
N GLN A 30 6.52 -9.77 -10.72
CA GLN A 30 6.26 -8.37 -11.02
C GLN A 30 6.29 -8.13 -12.53
N VAL A 31 5.20 -7.62 -13.10
CA VAL A 31 5.07 -7.30 -14.53
C VAL A 31 4.62 -5.86 -14.71
N ALA A 32 5.48 -5.05 -15.34
CA ALA A 32 5.22 -3.63 -15.58
C ALA A 32 4.79 -2.85 -14.31
N GLY A 33 5.38 -3.16 -13.15
CA GLY A 33 5.09 -2.52 -11.87
C GLY A 33 3.79 -2.99 -11.19
N LYS A 34 3.17 -4.07 -11.69
CA LYS A 34 2.03 -4.74 -11.08
C LYS A 34 2.41 -6.15 -10.64
N ALA A 35 1.74 -6.66 -9.62
CA ALA A 35 1.81 -8.08 -9.32
C ALA A 35 1.04 -8.89 -10.38
N GLY A 36 1.61 -10.01 -10.80
CA GLY A 36 0.99 -10.94 -11.72
C GLY A 36 1.17 -12.38 -11.25
N VAL A 37 0.25 -13.26 -11.65
CA VAL A 37 0.34 -14.70 -11.41
C VAL A 37 0.50 -15.40 -12.75
N VAL A 38 1.57 -16.17 -12.88
CA VAL A 38 1.82 -17.01 -14.06
C VAL A 38 0.83 -18.19 -14.04
N THR A 39 0.07 -18.40 -15.12
CA THR A 39 -1.04 -19.40 -15.13
C THR A 39 -0.70 -20.75 -15.77
N ARG A 40 0.54 -20.88 -16.26
CA ARG A 40 1.09 -22.11 -16.84
C ARG A 40 2.60 -22.08 -16.70
N ASP A 41 3.23 -23.25 -16.73
CA ASP A 41 4.69 -23.29 -16.78
C ASP A 41 5.23 -22.60 -18.05
N LEU A 42 6.32 -21.87 -17.86
CA LEU A 42 7.10 -21.18 -18.88
C LEU A 42 8.55 -21.62 -18.74
N ASP A 43 9.14 -22.09 -19.83
CA ASP A 43 10.57 -22.35 -19.90
C ASP A 43 11.38 -21.03 -19.86
N ASP A 44 12.68 -21.10 -19.60
CA ASP A 44 13.59 -19.93 -19.68
C ASP A 44 13.43 -19.21 -21.02
N SER A 45 13.24 -17.89 -20.94
CA SER A 45 13.06 -17.00 -22.09
C SER A 45 11.81 -17.28 -22.91
N GLU A 46 10.90 -18.13 -22.42
CA GLU A 46 9.60 -18.36 -23.06
C GLU A 46 8.67 -17.17 -22.84
N ALA A 47 8.07 -16.69 -23.93
CA ALA A 47 7.04 -15.67 -23.89
C ALA A 47 5.69 -16.28 -23.49
N GLY A 48 5.01 -15.60 -22.58
CA GLY A 48 3.70 -15.95 -22.06
C GLY A 48 2.97 -14.73 -21.52
N TYR A 49 2.16 -14.95 -20.50
CA TYR A 49 1.39 -13.89 -19.85
C TYR A 49 1.25 -14.18 -18.35
N ALA A 50 1.11 -13.11 -17.58
CA ALA A 50 0.72 -13.17 -16.18
C ALA A 50 -0.66 -12.52 -16.01
N ASP A 51 -1.49 -13.13 -15.18
CA ASP A 51 -2.79 -12.58 -14.79
C ASP A 51 -2.54 -11.52 -13.71
N VAL A 52 -2.94 -10.28 -13.97
CA VAL A 52 -2.66 -9.10 -13.12
C VAL A 52 -3.91 -8.56 -12.42
N GLU A 53 -5.06 -9.21 -12.60
CA GLU A 53 -6.30 -8.87 -11.90
C GLU A 53 -7.04 -10.15 -11.55
N GLY A 54 -7.75 -10.15 -10.42
CA GLY A 54 -8.52 -11.30 -9.95
C GLY A 54 -8.18 -11.68 -8.51
N ILE A 55 -8.84 -12.72 -8.00
CA ILE A 55 -8.57 -13.28 -6.68
C ILE A 55 -7.82 -14.58 -6.86
N PHE A 56 -6.63 -14.68 -6.27
CA PHE A 56 -5.76 -15.84 -6.36
C PHE A 56 -5.44 -16.37 -4.97
N GLN A 57 -5.43 -17.69 -4.83
CA GLN A 57 -4.90 -18.35 -3.65
C GLN A 57 -3.39 -18.46 -3.81
N ILE A 58 -2.65 -17.81 -2.92
CA ILE A 58 -1.20 -17.65 -2.99
C ILE A 58 -0.60 -18.20 -1.70
N ARG A 59 0.51 -18.90 -1.82
CA ARG A 59 1.28 -19.41 -0.67
C ARG A 59 1.78 -18.28 0.23
N ALA A 60 1.66 -18.47 1.54
CA ALA A 60 1.93 -17.45 2.54
C ALA A 60 3.01 -17.91 3.52
N ALA A 61 3.77 -16.94 4.03
CA ALA A 61 4.70 -17.13 5.15
C ALA A 61 3.94 -17.33 6.46
N ALA A 62 4.66 -17.63 7.55
CA ALA A 62 4.08 -17.80 8.89
C ALA A 62 3.70 -16.45 9.54
N VAL A 63 2.73 -15.75 8.96
CA VAL A 63 2.30 -14.40 9.37
C VAL A 63 0.79 -14.34 9.61
N VAL A 64 0.34 -13.31 10.31
CA VAL A 64 -1.09 -13.06 10.56
C VAL A 64 -1.56 -11.88 9.72
N GLY A 65 -2.79 -11.92 9.24
CA GLY A 65 -3.47 -10.80 8.61
C GLY A 65 -4.98 -10.94 8.70
N ASN A 66 -5.68 -9.84 8.48
CA ASN A 66 -7.13 -9.78 8.40
C ASN A 66 -7.56 -9.51 6.95
N ALA A 67 -8.80 -9.87 6.62
CA ALA A 67 -9.38 -9.48 5.34
C ALA A 67 -9.30 -7.96 5.13
N GLY A 68 -8.71 -7.53 4.01
CA GLY A 68 -8.49 -6.13 3.64
C GLY A 68 -7.07 -5.63 3.88
N ASP A 69 -6.25 -6.36 4.65
CA ASP A 69 -4.86 -5.99 4.89
C ASP A 69 -4.04 -6.09 3.61
N ASN A 70 -3.01 -5.24 3.52
CA ASN A 70 -2.07 -5.28 2.41
C ASN A 70 -1.25 -6.56 2.46
N ALA A 71 -1.02 -7.11 1.26
CA ALA A 71 -0.20 -8.28 1.03
C ALA A 71 0.99 -7.92 0.14
N TRP A 72 2.14 -8.45 0.50
CA TRP A 72 3.42 -8.23 -0.18
C TRP A 72 4.01 -9.57 -0.58
N TRP A 73 4.73 -9.59 -1.69
CA TRP A 73 5.49 -10.75 -2.12
C TRP A 73 6.94 -10.58 -1.66
N ASP A 74 7.41 -11.54 -0.89
CA ASP A 74 8.81 -11.72 -0.51
C ASP A 74 9.37 -12.78 -1.48
N GLU A 75 10.31 -12.45 -2.36
CA GLU A 75 10.86 -13.35 -3.39
C GLU A 75 11.74 -14.46 -2.80
N ASP A 76 12.38 -14.21 -1.64
CA ASP A 76 13.18 -15.17 -0.90
C ASP A 76 12.49 -15.76 0.34
N GLY A 77 11.22 -15.42 0.53
CA GLY A 77 10.38 -15.89 1.63
C GLY A 77 10.12 -17.40 1.65
N ASP A 78 9.96 -17.91 2.87
CA ASP A 78 9.65 -19.32 3.15
C ASP A 78 8.14 -19.52 3.39
N PRO A 79 7.42 -20.25 2.51
CA PRO A 79 6.00 -20.52 2.72
C PRO A 79 5.78 -21.48 3.90
N TYR A 80 4.76 -21.19 4.73
CA TYR A 80 4.43 -22.01 5.88
C TYR A 80 3.94 -23.41 5.45
N GLY A 81 4.58 -24.45 5.99
CA GLY A 81 4.17 -25.83 5.75
C GLY A 81 4.55 -26.39 4.38
N ASP A 82 5.30 -25.66 3.55
CA ASP A 82 5.74 -26.07 2.22
C ASP A 82 7.27 -25.99 2.07
N SER A 83 7.96 -27.02 2.58
CA SER A 83 9.42 -27.10 2.51
C SER A 83 9.98 -27.29 1.09
N ASP A 84 9.16 -27.71 0.13
CA ASP A 84 9.60 -27.92 -1.25
C ASP A 84 9.75 -26.58 -2.00
N ASN A 85 9.15 -25.52 -1.46
CA ASN A 85 9.21 -24.14 -1.96
C ASN A 85 9.89 -23.16 -1.00
N ALA A 86 10.62 -23.65 0.01
CA ALA A 86 11.47 -22.82 0.85
C ALA A 86 12.45 -21.97 0.00
N GLY A 87 12.56 -20.68 0.31
CA GLY A 87 13.40 -19.70 -0.39
C GLY A 87 12.99 -19.42 -1.84
N LYS A 88 11.77 -19.80 -2.25
CA LYS A 88 11.25 -19.53 -3.61
C LYS A 88 10.21 -18.41 -3.62
N GLY A 89 9.93 -17.84 -2.47
CA GLY A 89 9.09 -16.69 -2.25
C GLY A 89 7.76 -17.02 -1.60
N ALA A 90 7.25 -16.12 -0.78
CA ALA A 90 6.01 -16.29 -0.04
C ALA A 90 5.29 -14.95 0.13
N LEU A 91 3.97 -15.02 0.30
CA LEU A 91 3.19 -13.85 0.64
C LEU A 91 3.37 -13.49 2.11
N THR A 92 3.60 -12.21 2.41
CA THR A 92 3.71 -11.66 3.75
C THR A 92 2.77 -10.47 3.93
N THR A 93 2.30 -10.25 5.15
CA THR A 93 1.58 -9.03 5.57
C THR A 93 2.53 -7.99 6.15
N ILE A 94 3.81 -8.33 6.28
CA ILE A 94 4.85 -7.48 6.84
C ILE A 94 5.55 -6.77 5.67
N ALA A 95 5.26 -5.49 5.48
CA ALA A 95 5.78 -4.71 4.37
C ALA A 95 7.33 -4.66 4.32
N SER A 96 8.02 -4.70 5.46
CA SER A 96 9.49 -4.70 5.52
C SER A 96 10.15 -5.95 4.96
N ASP A 97 9.40 -7.05 4.89
CA ASP A 97 9.87 -8.34 4.41
C ASP A 97 9.50 -8.53 2.92
N GLY A 98 8.60 -7.70 2.38
CA GLY A 98 8.13 -7.80 1.01
C GLY A 98 8.95 -6.97 0.02
N ASP A 99 9.22 -7.54 -1.16
CA ASP A 99 9.88 -6.87 -2.27
C ASP A 99 8.92 -5.98 -3.07
N PHE A 100 7.68 -6.44 -3.24
CA PHE A 100 6.64 -5.66 -3.92
C PHE A 100 5.24 -5.96 -3.42
N TRP A 101 4.39 -4.95 -3.52
CA TRP A 101 2.98 -5.05 -3.14
C TRP A 101 2.20 -5.91 -4.14
N VAL A 102 1.38 -6.81 -3.60
CA VAL A 102 0.59 -7.78 -4.38
C VAL A 102 -0.86 -7.36 -4.52
N GLY A 103 -1.43 -6.82 -3.46
CA GLY A 103 -2.87 -6.60 -3.36
C GLY A 103 -3.35 -6.60 -1.92
N THR A 104 -4.60 -6.96 -1.70
CA THR A 104 -5.15 -7.13 -0.36
C THR A 104 -5.73 -8.50 -0.11
N LEU A 105 -5.58 -8.97 1.12
CA LEU A 105 -6.22 -10.19 1.59
C LEU A 105 -7.74 -10.10 1.42
N VAL A 106 -8.39 -11.17 0.96
CA VAL A 106 -9.87 -11.22 0.88
C VAL A 106 -10.49 -12.02 2.03
N GLU A 107 -9.65 -12.64 2.85
CA GLU A 107 -10.01 -13.43 4.03
C GLU A 107 -8.91 -13.28 5.08
N ASP A 108 -9.21 -13.61 6.33
CA ASP A 108 -8.23 -13.61 7.41
C ASP A 108 -7.16 -14.69 7.16
N LEU A 109 -5.92 -14.39 7.51
CA LEU A 109 -4.75 -15.26 7.42
C LEU A 109 -4.24 -15.56 8.83
N ALA A 110 -4.24 -16.81 9.26
CA ALA A 110 -3.55 -17.23 10.47
C ALA A 110 -2.08 -17.57 10.17
N ALA A 111 -1.21 -17.44 11.17
CA ALA A 111 0.23 -17.79 11.06
C ALA A 111 0.51 -19.27 10.75
N THR A 112 -0.54 -20.11 10.73
CA THR A 112 -0.47 -21.54 10.37
C THR A 112 -1.14 -21.84 9.04
N ASP A 113 -1.64 -20.83 8.32
CA ASP A 113 -2.23 -21.00 7.01
C ASP A 113 -1.12 -20.87 5.97
N GLY A 114 -0.84 -21.96 5.25
CA GLY A 114 0.21 -21.98 4.22
C GLY A 114 -0.18 -21.25 2.93
N GLU A 115 -1.44 -20.83 2.79
CA GLU A 115 -1.99 -20.13 1.63
C GLU A 115 -3.11 -19.19 2.05
N VAL A 116 -3.31 -18.10 1.30
CA VAL A 116 -4.41 -17.15 1.49
C VAL A 116 -4.88 -16.60 0.16
N LYS A 117 -6.16 -16.21 0.07
CA LYS A 117 -6.67 -15.51 -1.10
C LYS A 117 -6.36 -14.01 -1.07
N VAL A 118 -5.85 -13.51 -2.19
CA VAL A 118 -5.51 -12.09 -2.39
C VAL A 118 -6.16 -11.57 -3.66
N ALA A 119 -6.74 -10.38 -3.57
CA ALA A 119 -7.21 -9.65 -4.74
C ALA A 119 -6.02 -8.88 -5.35
N LEU A 120 -5.52 -9.35 -6.49
CA LEU A 120 -4.32 -8.81 -7.14
C LEU A 120 -4.51 -7.36 -7.57
N ASN A 121 -3.55 -6.53 -7.18
CA ASN A 121 -3.52 -5.10 -7.47
C ASN A 121 -4.81 -4.37 -7.09
N VAL A 122 -5.57 -4.94 -6.17
CA VAL A 122 -6.74 -4.33 -5.57
C VAL A 122 -6.31 -3.83 -4.20
N GLU A 123 -6.33 -2.52 -4.03
CA GLU A 123 -6.26 -1.90 -2.73
C GLU A 123 -7.58 -2.16 -2.02
N THR A 124 -7.53 -2.29 -0.69
CA THR A 124 -8.60 -2.71 0.23
C THR A 124 -10.01 -2.52 -0.36
N PRO A 125 -10.83 -3.60 -0.51
CA PRO A 125 -12.15 -3.53 -1.16
C PRO A 125 -13.15 -2.50 -0.57
N GLY A 126 -12.80 -1.85 0.55
CA GLY A 126 -13.59 -0.83 1.25
C GLY A 126 -12.95 0.56 1.40
N LEU A 127 -11.77 0.87 0.84
CA LEU A 127 -11.12 2.19 1.03
C LEU A 127 -10.83 2.89 -0.32
N PRO A 128 -11.84 3.52 -0.95
CA PRO A 128 -11.70 4.22 -2.23
C PRO A 128 -10.90 5.55 -2.17
N ALA A 129 -10.30 5.88 -1.03
CA ALA A 129 -9.75 7.23 -0.78
C ALA A 129 -8.43 7.51 -1.52
N TRP A 130 -7.72 6.47 -1.97
CA TRP A 130 -6.44 6.61 -2.67
C TRP A 130 -6.26 5.75 -3.92
N THR A 131 -7.32 5.10 -4.41
CA THR A 131 -7.25 4.31 -5.65
C THR A 131 -6.67 5.13 -6.81
N GLY A 132 -5.57 4.65 -7.38
CA GLY A 132 -4.89 5.29 -8.52
C GLY A 132 -3.95 6.45 -8.15
N LYS A 133 -3.61 6.62 -6.87
CA LYS A 133 -2.58 7.57 -6.40
C LYS A 133 -1.19 6.93 -6.39
N THR A 134 -0.14 7.76 -6.31
CA THR A 134 1.24 7.30 -6.14
C THR A 134 1.57 7.17 -4.65
N HIS A 135 2.17 6.05 -4.26
CA HIS A 135 2.50 5.73 -2.86
C HIS A 135 3.99 5.94 -2.61
N GLU A 136 4.33 6.48 -1.44
CA GLU A 136 5.71 6.69 -1.02
C GLU A 136 5.84 6.46 0.49
N THR A 137 6.79 5.62 0.89
CA THR A 137 7.09 5.34 2.30
C THR A 137 8.12 6.34 2.83
N LYS A 138 7.91 6.80 4.06
CA LYS A 138 8.89 7.54 4.85
C LYS A 138 9.17 6.76 6.14
N ASP A 139 10.38 6.95 6.67
CA ASP A 139 10.81 6.34 7.95
C ASP A 139 11.26 7.40 8.98
N ASP A 140 11.22 8.67 8.61
CA ASP A 140 11.64 9.78 9.46
C ASP A 140 10.74 11.00 9.24
N ASP A 141 10.95 12.04 10.06
CA ASP A 141 10.26 13.31 9.90
C ASP A 141 10.43 13.86 8.48
N TYR A 142 9.34 14.38 7.91
CA TYR A 142 9.33 14.79 6.51
C TYR A 142 8.61 16.12 6.32
N THR A 143 9.25 17.02 5.59
CA THR A 143 8.61 18.26 5.12
C THR A 143 7.98 18.01 3.77
N VAL A 144 6.65 18.06 3.72
CA VAL A 144 5.87 17.90 2.50
C VAL A 144 6.14 19.06 1.56
N ASP A 145 6.34 18.75 0.28
CA ASP A 145 6.59 19.75 -0.75
C ASP A 145 5.56 19.68 -1.88
N ALA A 146 5.68 20.57 -2.88
CA ALA A 146 4.74 20.65 -4.00
C ALA A 146 4.68 19.37 -4.87
N GLN A 147 5.71 18.52 -4.82
CA GLN A 147 5.79 17.27 -5.59
C GLN A 147 4.99 16.15 -4.96
N ASP A 148 4.55 16.32 -3.70
CA ASP A 148 3.75 15.32 -2.98
C ASP A 148 2.23 15.48 -3.20
N ASN A 149 1.82 16.49 -3.97
CA ASN A 149 0.42 16.68 -4.32
C ASN A 149 -0.13 15.48 -5.10
N GLY A 150 -1.19 14.87 -4.57
CA GLY A 150 -1.84 13.68 -5.08
C GLY A 150 -1.24 12.36 -4.61
N LYS A 151 -0.20 12.38 -3.77
CA LYS A 151 0.43 11.16 -3.22
C LYS A 151 -0.25 10.65 -1.95
N VAL A 152 0.09 9.41 -1.63
CA VAL A 152 -0.12 8.76 -0.33
C VAL A 152 1.25 8.57 0.33
N LEU A 153 1.44 9.17 1.50
CA LEU A 153 2.64 9.03 2.29
C LEU A 153 2.40 8.03 3.42
N HIS A 154 3.19 6.97 3.45
CA HIS A 154 3.11 5.89 4.43
C HIS A 154 4.20 6.04 5.48
N ILE A 155 3.86 5.73 6.73
CA ILE A 155 4.83 5.67 7.83
C ILE A 155 4.52 4.47 8.72
N ALA A 156 5.55 3.67 9.01
CA ALA A 156 5.48 2.58 9.99
C ALA A 156 6.43 2.81 11.18
N THR A 157 7.16 3.93 11.19
CA THR A 157 8.05 4.31 12.29
C THR A 157 7.32 5.18 13.31
N ASP A 158 7.48 4.85 14.59
CA ASP A 158 6.82 5.55 15.70
C ASP A 158 7.25 7.01 15.84
N ALA A 159 6.29 7.85 16.24
CA ALA A 159 6.48 9.23 16.65
C ALA A 159 7.14 10.10 15.57
N LYS A 160 6.60 10.04 14.34
CA LYS A 160 7.06 10.82 13.20
C LYS A 160 6.08 11.92 12.82
N THR A 161 6.65 13.00 12.30
CA THR A 161 5.93 14.22 11.94
C THR A 161 6.06 14.54 10.46
N PHE A 162 4.91 14.71 9.82
CA PHE A 162 4.81 15.32 8.49
C PHE A 162 4.51 16.81 8.64
N THR A 163 5.42 17.66 8.20
CA THR A 163 5.23 19.12 8.19
C THR A 163 4.67 19.57 6.85
N LEU A 164 3.46 20.12 6.86
CA LEU A 164 2.80 20.63 5.65
C LEU A 164 3.40 21.97 5.21
N PRO A 165 3.43 22.24 3.89
CA PRO A 165 3.72 23.57 3.39
C PRO A 165 2.57 24.53 3.72
N ALA A 166 2.79 25.83 3.46
CA ALA A 166 1.69 26.78 3.44
C ALA A 166 0.61 26.31 2.46
N THR A 167 -0.65 26.46 2.85
CA THR A 167 -1.78 25.94 2.06
C THR A 167 -1.81 26.49 0.64
N SER A 168 -2.15 25.62 -0.31
CA SER A 168 -2.44 25.98 -1.69
C SER A 168 -3.75 25.35 -2.11
N ALA A 169 -4.61 26.12 -2.80
CA ALA A 169 -5.93 25.66 -3.19
C ALA A 169 -5.85 24.40 -4.05
N GLY A 170 -6.51 23.34 -3.61
CA GLY A 170 -6.59 22.07 -4.34
C GLY A 170 -5.34 21.18 -4.24
N PHE A 171 -4.36 21.52 -3.39
CA PHE A 171 -3.33 20.57 -2.99
C PHE A 171 -4.00 19.45 -2.20
N GLU A 172 -3.90 18.21 -2.64
CA GLU A 172 -4.42 17.04 -1.93
C GLU A 172 -3.27 16.12 -1.50
N ILE A 173 -3.31 15.62 -0.27
CA ILE A 173 -2.33 14.62 0.20
C ILE A 173 -2.99 13.67 1.20
N THR A 174 -2.55 12.41 1.19
CA THR A 174 -3.00 11.40 2.13
C THR A 174 -1.82 10.93 2.97
N PHE A 175 -2.01 10.83 4.28
CA PHE A 175 -1.05 10.22 5.21
C PHE A 175 -1.66 8.94 5.77
N VAL A 176 -0.87 7.87 5.83
CA VAL A 176 -1.29 6.54 6.30
C VAL A 176 -0.35 6.06 7.38
N ASN A 177 -0.91 5.57 8.47
CA ASN A 177 -0.19 4.86 9.52
C ASN A 177 -0.18 3.37 9.19
N ASP A 178 0.97 2.88 8.71
CA ASP A 178 1.20 1.46 8.40
C ASP A 178 1.82 0.70 9.57
N GLY A 179 1.95 1.36 10.73
CA GLY A 179 2.39 0.70 11.95
C GLY A 179 1.47 -0.44 12.39
N ALA A 180 2.01 -1.33 13.20
CA ALA A 180 1.18 -2.31 13.91
C ALA A 180 0.22 -1.61 14.89
N ASP A 181 -0.90 -2.27 15.18
CA ASP A 181 -1.94 -1.74 16.07
C ASP A 181 -1.38 -1.33 17.43
N ALA A 182 -1.76 -0.14 17.87
CA ALA A 182 -1.34 0.49 19.10
C ALA A 182 0.18 0.77 19.24
N VAL A 183 0.96 0.68 18.15
CA VAL A 183 2.44 0.80 18.20
C VAL A 183 2.95 2.15 17.66
N VAL A 184 2.32 2.73 16.65
CA VAL A 184 2.87 3.90 15.93
C VAL A 184 1.99 5.12 16.12
N GLU A 185 2.59 6.20 16.61
CA GLU A 185 2.02 7.55 16.54
C GLU A 185 2.42 8.26 15.25
N LEU A 186 1.44 8.85 14.55
CA LEU A 186 1.65 9.66 13.36
C LEU A 186 1.13 11.09 13.60
N THR A 187 2.00 12.08 13.41
CA THR A 187 1.69 13.51 13.57
C THR A 187 1.70 14.23 12.23
N VAL A 188 0.70 15.06 11.97
CA VAL A 188 0.65 15.97 10.82
C VAL A 188 0.54 17.41 11.33
N SER A 189 1.55 18.21 11.00
CA SER A 189 1.70 19.59 11.45
C SER A 189 1.42 20.58 10.31
N PRO A 190 0.48 21.53 10.46
CA PRO A 190 0.28 22.58 9.48
C PRO A 190 1.40 23.63 9.52
N ASN A 191 1.47 24.48 8.50
CA ASN A 191 2.25 25.71 8.59
C ASN A 191 1.76 26.57 9.77
N ALA A 192 2.65 27.40 10.33
CA ALA A 192 2.34 28.20 11.51
C ALA A 192 1.14 29.16 11.38
N ASN A 193 0.76 29.55 10.16
CA ASN A 193 -0.42 30.41 9.91
C ASN A 193 -1.63 29.63 9.37
N ASP A 194 -1.55 28.31 9.33
CA ASP A 194 -2.57 27.43 8.79
C ASP A 194 -3.16 26.57 9.91
N LYS A 195 -4.44 26.24 9.77
CA LYS A 195 -5.15 25.28 10.62
C LYS A 195 -5.57 24.03 9.85
N ILE A 196 -5.80 22.93 10.56
CA ILE A 196 -6.45 21.73 10.02
C ILE A 196 -7.89 21.69 10.56
N THR A 197 -8.87 21.54 9.66
CA THR A 197 -10.31 21.67 9.97
C THR A 197 -11.15 20.56 9.34
N GLY A 198 -12.38 20.37 9.82
CA GLY A 198 -13.34 19.41 9.27
C GLY A 198 -13.63 18.26 10.25
N VAL A 199 -14.64 17.45 9.95
CA VAL A 199 -15.09 16.33 10.81
C VAL A 199 -15.28 16.79 12.27
N ASP A 200 -16.05 17.87 12.43
CA ASP A 200 -16.32 18.54 13.72
C ASP A 200 -15.10 19.14 14.45
N LEU A 201 -13.96 19.28 13.77
CA LEU A 201 -12.79 20.01 14.25
C LEU A 201 -12.79 21.44 13.68
N ALA A 202 -12.93 22.43 14.56
CA ALA A 202 -12.88 23.84 14.18
C ALA A 202 -11.47 24.30 13.76
N GLY A 203 -10.43 23.59 14.21
CA GLY A 203 -9.02 23.90 14.00
C GLY A 203 -8.57 25.19 14.69
N ALA A 204 -7.26 25.28 14.92
CA ALA A 204 -6.57 26.51 15.28
C ALA A 204 -5.23 26.52 14.55
N ASP A 205 -4.69 27.71 14.32
CA ASP A 205 -3.43 27.85 13.59
C ASP A 205 -2.29 27.17 14.37
N ASN A 206 -1.37 26.54 13.66
CA ASN A 206 -0.21 25.87 14.26
C ASN A 206 -0.60 24.80 15.29
N LYS A 207 -1.65 24.03 15.02
CA LYS A 207 -2.06 22.87 15.82
C LYS A 207 -1.95 21.59 15.04
N ASP A 208 -1.23 20.64 15.61
CA ASP A 208 -1.03 19.32 15.05
C ASP A 208 -2.32 18.52 15.08
N ILE A 209 -2.46 17.61 14.12
CA ILE A 209 -3.43 16.52 14.17
C ILE A 209 -2.67 15.20 14.27
N VAL A 210 -3.04 14.36 15.23
CA VAL A 210 -2.27 13.19 15.63
C VAL A 210 -3.15 11.95 15.59
N ASN A 211 -2.71 10.92 14.87
CA ASN A 211 -3.25 9.57 15.01
C ASN A 211 -2.64 8.96 16.27
N THR A 212 -3.42 8.96 17.36
CA THR A 212 -2.88 8.71 18.69
C THR A 212 -2.44 7.27 18.85
N LYS A 213 -1.22 7.07 19.36
CA LYS A 213 -0.56 5.76 19.46
C LYS A 213 -1.46 4.65 19.98
N ALA A 214 -2.17 4.87 21.10
CA ALA A 214 -2.95 3.83 21.78
C ALA A 214 -4.19 3.34 20.99
N THR A 215 -4.64 4.12 20.01
CA THR A 215 -5.85 3.83 19.21
C THR A 215 -5.53 3.64 17.74
N ALA A 216 -4.27 3.82 17.35
CA ALA A 216 -3.84 3.68 15.98
C ALA A 216 -4.00 2.22 15.56
N GLU A 217 -4.72 2.01 14.46
CA GLU A 217 -4.81 0.73 13.78
C GLU A 217 -4.02 0.80 12.47
N HIS A 218 -3.50 -0.35 12.03
CA HIS A 218 -2.87 -0.45 10.73
C HIS A 218 -3.83 0.04 9.61
N GLY A 219 -3.33 0.94 8.76
CA GLY A 219 -4.08 1.56 7.68
C GLY A 219 -5.05 2.67 8.12
N ASP A 220 -4.89 3.22 9.34
CA ASP A 220 -5.46 4.51 9.71
C ASP A 220 -4.92 5.61 8.81
N PHE A 221 -5.76 6.58 8.45
CA PHE A 221 -5.34 7.61 7.50
C PHE A 221 -6.09 8.93 7.66
N ILE A 222 -5.49 9.96 7.07
CA ILE A 222 -6.12 11.25 6.86
C ILE A 222 -5.78 11.78 5.47
N THR A 223 -6.81 12.23 4.74
CA THR A 223 -6.64 12.95 3.47
C THR A 223 -6.99 14.41 3.67
N LEU A 224 -6.03 15.28 3.37
CA LEU A 224 -6.16 16.72 3.51
C LEU A 224 -6.22 17.38 2.13
N VAL A 225 -7.00 18.46 2.04
CA VAL A 225 -7.00 19.35 0.88
C VAL A 225 -6.75 20.79 1.32
N GLY A 226 -5.79 21.44 0.68
CA GLY A 226 -5.47 22.85 0.91
C GLY A 226 -6.60 23.75 0.40
N ASN A 227 -7.02 24.70 1.25
CA ASN A 227 -8.02 25.71 0.88
C ASN A 227 -7.40 26.93 0.16
N GLY A 228 -6.07 27.09 0.20
CA GLY A 228 -5.35 28.22 -0.40
C GLY A 228 -5.52 29.57 0.31
N GLY A 229 -6.02 29.55 1.55
CA GLY A 229 -6.21 30.72 2.41
C GLY A 229 -5.51 30.56 3.74
N ASP A 230 -6.17 29.87 4.68
CA ASP A 230 -5.76 29.75 6.09
C ASP A 230 -5.74 28.29 6.59
N GLY A 231 -5.62 27.33 5.66
CA GLY A 231 -5.17 25.99 6.00
C GLY A 231 -5.78 24.87 5.18
N TRP A 232 -6.09 23.78 5.86
CA TRP A 232 -6.41 22.48 5.27
C TRP A 232 -7.74 21.99 5.79
N TYR A 233 -8.52 21.34 4.93
CA TYR A 233 -9.72 20.63 5.35
C TYR A 233 -9.58 19.13 5.14
N ILE A 234 -10.15 18.37 6.07
CA ILE A 234 -10.18 16.92 6.03
C ILE A 234 -11.20 16.48 4.99
N LYS A 235 -10.72 15.82 3.93
CA LYS A 235 -11.55 15.23 2.87
C LYS A 235 -12.03 13.84 3.23
N ALA A 236 -11.17 13.05 3.89
CA ALA A 236 -11.47 11.71 4.35
C ALA A 236 -10.57 11.36 5.53
N ILE A 237 -11.07 10.57 6.48
CA ILE A 237 -10.33 10.16 7.67
C ILE A 237 -10.82 8.79 8.14
N ARG A 238 -9.91 7.95 8.62
CA ARG A 238 -10.17 6.72 9.35
C ARG A 238 -9.29 6.70 10.59
N GLY A 239 -9.80 6.08 11.65
CA GLY A 239 -9.10 5.98 12.92
C GLY A 239 -9.43 7.13 13.84
N THR A 240 -8.79 7.13 15.00
CA THR A 240 -8.91 8.21 15.97
C THR A 240 -7.79 9.22 15.74
N TRP A 241 -8.18 10.46 15.45
CA TRP A 241 -7.27 11.58 15.27
C TRP A 241 -7.64 12.71 16.24
N ALA A 242 -6.65 13.22 16.96
CA ALA A 242 -6.82 14.26 17.96
C ALA A 242 -6.03 15.52 17.58
N LEU A 243 -6.60 16.69 17.83
CA LEU A 243 -5.86 17.94 17.73
C LEU A 243 -4.98 18.13 18.97
N GLU A 244 -3.78 18.68 18.79
CA GLU A 244 -2.96 19.20 19.88
C GLU A 244 -3.77 20.28 20.65
N THR A 245 -3.77 20.18 21.98
CA THR A 245 -4.46 21.12 22.87
C THR A 245 -3.73 22.45 23.02
#